data_AF-A0A3N5ZXA5-F1
#
_entry.id   AF-A0A3N5ZXA5-F1
#
_cell.length_a   1.000
_cell.length_b   1.000
_cell.length_c   1.000
_cell.angle_alpha   90.00
_cell.angle_beta   90.00
_cell.angle_gamma   90.00
#
_symmetry.space_group_name_H-M   'P 1'
#
loop_
_entity.id
_entity.type
_entity.pdbx_description
1 polymer ?
#
loop_
_entity_poly.entity_id
_entity_poly.type
_entity_poly.pdbx_seq_one_letter_code
_entity_poly.pdbx_strand_id
1 'polypeptide(L)'
;MSREDMVFTRSNTGIRGKYNEAMKILEYSIMMVEFFELEEFNNVIAAQLRLILCDTSKRGSKIIDNSLIRKIQPNPQLHQIKELVNLTVDGNSFVPDELFDYEKPRIPLSDWLNQVILSITLQNKKQDITIFDFIKHSANKSGGAHVDASLEEKAFIVDVHSKRVLCNIARGLFRAVGRNFRKKNVENLSYIIEKLNEKASE
;
A
#
# COMPACT_ATOMS: atom_id res chain seq x y z
N MET A 1 26.53 -9.46 35.64
CA MET A 1 25.05 -9.49 35.64
C MET A 1 24.57 -8.70 34.43
N SER A 2 24.16 -9.37 33.35
CA SER A 2 23.52 -8.70 32.22
C SER A 2 22.08 -8.35 32.62
N ARG A 3 21.65 -7.10 32.38
CA ARG A 3 20.24 -6.71 32.48
C ARG A 3 19.42 -7.66 31.60
N GLU A 4 18.45 -8.35 32.18
CA GLU A 4 17.38 -8.96 31.41
C GLU A 4 16.55 -7.81 30.84
N ASP A 5 16.75 -7.50 29.56
CA ASP A 5 15.92 -6.54 28.86
C ASP A 5 14.49 -7.09 28.82
N MET A 6 13.55 -6.40 29.48
CA MET A 6 12.14 -6.72 29.44
C MET A 6 11.64 -6.67 27.99
N VAL A 7 11.31 -7.83 27.42
CA VAL A 7 10.75 -7.92 26.06
C VAL A 7 9.24 -7.74 26.14
N PHE A 8 8.78 -6.50 25.92
CA PHE A 8 7.35 -6.22 25.79
C PHE A 8 6.83 -6.72 24.44
N THR A 9 5.88 -7.66 24.47
CA THR A 9 5.15 -8.10 23.27
C THR A 9 3.73 -7.52 23.30
N ARG A 10 3.22 -7.10 22.14
CA ARG A 10 1.84 -6.62 22.05
C ARG A 10 0.88 -7.80 22.14
N SER A 11 -0.22 -7.63 22.86
CA SER A 11 -1.33 -8.58 22.84
C SER A 11 -1.96 -8.67 21.45
N ASN A 12 -2.63 -9.79 21.16
CA ASN A 12 -3.39 -9.96 19.92
C ASN A 12 -4.41 -8.83 19.70
N THR A 13 -5.05 -8.35 20.77
CA THR A 13 -5.96 -7.20 20.74
C THR A 13 -5.24 -5.92 20.34
N GLY A 14 -4.05 -5.65 20.88
CA GLY A 14 -3.25 -4.49 20.52
C GLY A 14 -2.77 -4.50 19.06
N ILE A 15 -2.41 -5.68 18.54
CA ILE A 15 -2.05 -5.86 17.12
C ILE A 15 -3.27 -5.57 16.23
N ARG A 16 -4.44 -6.13 16.57
CA ARG A 16 -5.69 -5.88 15.83
C ARG A 16 -6.08 -4.40 15.85
N GLY A 17 -5.92 -3.73 16.99
CA GLY A 17 -6.14 -2.28 17.11
C GLY A 17 -5.28 -1.49 16.12
N LYS A 18 -3.97 -1.80 16.07
CA LYS A 18 -3.02 -1.14 15.16
C LYS A 18 -3.30 -1.42 13.70
N TYR A 19 -3.70 -2.65 13.35
CA TYR A 19 -4.18 -2.96 12.02
C TYR A 19 -5.40 -2.11 11.64
N ASN A 20 -6.39 -2.01 12.54
CA ASN A 20 -7.59 -1.23 12.28
C ASN A 20 -7.30 0.28 12.15
N GLU A 21 -6.39 0.82 12.96
CA GLU A 21 -5.89 2.19 12.82
C GLU A 21 -5.25 2.41 11.45
N ALA A 22 -4.32 1.53 11.05
CA ALA A 22 -3.64 1.62 9.75
C ALA A 22 -4.64 1.58 8.58
N MET A 23 -5.62 0.67 8.65
CA MET A 23 -6.69 0.58 7.64
C MET A 23 -7.57 1.84 7.61
N LYS A 24 -7.90 2.43 8.76
CA LYS A 24 -8.67 3.68 8.84
C LYS A 24 -7.89 4.87 8.26
N ILE A 25 -6.60 4.97 8.57
CA ILE A 25 -5.71 5.98 7.97
C ILE A 25 -5.67 5.81 6.45
N LEU A 26 -5.54 4.56 5.97
CA LEU A 26 -5.53 4.24 4.55
C LEU A 26 -6.83 4.68 3.86
N GLU A 27 -8.00 4.42 4.47
CA GLU A 27 -9.31 4.86 3.99
C GLU A 27 -9.38 6.40 3.84
N TYR A 28 -9.02 7.15 4.90
CA TYR A 28 -8.98 8.62 4.82
C TYR A 28 -7.98 9.13 3.79
N SER A 29 -6.80 8.52 3.69
CA SER A 29 -5.75 8.98 2.79
C SER A 29 -6.16 8.86 1.33
N ILE A 30 -6.85 7.78 0.95
CA ILE A 30 -7.41 7.65 -0.41
C ILE A 30 -8.50 8.70 -0.64
N MET A 31 -9.37 8.94 0.35
CA MET A 31 -10.37 10.01 0.25
C MET A 31 -9.73 11.39 0.06
N MET A 32 -8.65 11.70 0.76
CA MET A 32 -7.89 12.96 0.57
C MET A 32 -7.33 13.08 -0.85
N VAL A 33 -6.75 12.01 -1.39
CA VAL A 33 -6.18 12.01 -2.75
C VAL A 33 -7.26 12.13 -3.83
N GLU A 34 -8.39 11.45 -3.67
CA GLU A 34 -9.38 11.32 -4.75
C GLU A 34 -10.48 12.37 -4.74
N PHE A 35 -10.90 12.83 -3.56
CA PHE A 35 -11.99 13.81 -3.45
C PHE A 35 -11.47 15.23 -3.29
N PHE A 36 -10.27 15.38 -2.72
CA PHE A 36 -9.67 16.68 -2.43
C PHE A 36 -8.38 16.93 -3.22
N GLU A 37 -7.97 15.98 -4.07
CA GLU A 37 -6.79 16.09 -4.94
C GLU A 37 -5.47 16.37 -4.18
N LEU A 38 -5.40 15.97 -2.90
CA LEU A 38 -4.22 16.16 -2.05
C LEU A 38 -3.20 15.03 -2.26
N GLU A 39 -2.39 15.15 -3.30
CA GLU A 39 -1.46 14.08 -3.75
C GLU A 39 -0.35 13.75 -2.74
N GLU A 40 -0.07 14.62 -1.77
CA GLU A 40 0.88 14.35 -0.68
C GLU A 40 0.47 13.14 0.16
N PHE A 41 -0.83 12.84 0.21
CA PHE A 41 -1.35 11.66 0.89
C PHE A 41 -1.01 10.35 0.17
N ASN A 42 -0.53 10.37 -1.08
CA ASN A 42 0.03 9.18 -1.72
C ASN A 42 1.16 8.56 -0.89
N ASN A 43 1.98 9.38 -0.25
CA ASN A 43 3.06 8.92 0.63
C ASN A 43 2.50 8.20 1.86
N VAL A 44 1.39 8.71 2.41
CA VAL A 44 0.71 8.09 3.54
C VAL A 44 0.10 6.75 3.12
N ILE A 45 -0.55 6.70 1.95
CA ILE A 45 -1.09 5.45 1.37
C ILE A 45 0.03 4.41 1.24
N ALA A 46 1.16 4.77 0.62
CA ALA A 46 2.30 3.87 0.44
C ALA A 46 2.85 3.36 1.79
N ALA A 47 3.03 4.25 2.77
CA ALA A 47 3.52 3.89 4.10
C ALA A 47 2.55 2.94 4.83
N GLN A 48 1.24 3.20 4.77
CA GLN A 48 0.23 2.31 5.36
C GLN A 48 0.18 0.96 4.64
N LEU A 49 0.21 0.94 3.30
CA LEU A 49 0.26 -0.31 2.53
C LEU A 49 1.49 -1.14 2.88
N ARG A 50 2.68 -0.52 3.00
CA ARG A 50 3.88 -1.20 3.46
C ARG A 50 3.67 -1.79 4.86
N LEU A 51 3.26 -0.97 5.82
CA LEU A 51 3.02 -1.40 7.20
C LEU A 51 2.03 -2.59 7.27
N ILE A 52 0.98 -2.56 6.46
CA ILE A 52 -0.06 -3.57 6.46
C ILE A 52 0.41 -4.85 5.76
N LEU A 53 1.04 -4.76 4.58
CA LEU A 53 1.22 -5.88 3.65
C LEU A 53 2.64 -6.43 3.59
N CYS A 54 3.67 -5.61 3.72
CA CYS A 54 5.03 -6.01 3.34
C CYS A 54 6.15 -5.33 4.14
N ASP A 55 5.86 -4.88 5.35
CA ASP A 55 6.90 -4.28 6.17
C ASP A 55 7.89 -5.35 6.64
N THR A 56 9.16 -5.14 6.31
CA THR A 56 10.23 -6.08 6.63
C THR A 56 11.40 -5.33 7.26
N SER A 57 12.04 -5.92 8.27
CA SER A 57 13.30 -5.44 8.82
C SER A 57 14.39 -6.49 8.68
N LYS A 58 15.66 -6.04 8.59
CA LYS A 58 16.82 -6.92 8.56
C LYS A 58 17.43 -7.00 9.95
N ARG A 59 17.60 -8.21 10.49
CA ARG A 59 18.30 -8.47 11.76
C ARG A 59 19.43 -9.46 11.50
N GLY A 60 20.65 -8.94 11.36
CA GLY A 60 21.79 -9.73 10.87
C GLY A 60 21.58 -10.18 9.43
N SER A 61 21.64 -11.49 9.16
CA SER A 61 21.37 -12.09 7.85
C SER A 61 19.89 -12.42 7.62
N LYS A 62 19.02 -12.30 8.64
CA LYS A 62 17.61 -12.68 8.54
C LYS A 62 16.73 -11.49 8.18
N ILE A 63 15.75 -11.73 7.30
CA ILE A 63 14.64 -10.81 7.02
C ILE A 63 13.48 -11.20 7.94
N ILE A 64 12.96 -10.25 8.70
CA ILE A 64 11.83 -10.39 9.60
C ILE A 64 10.63 -9.70 8.97
N ASP A 65 9.53 -10.42 8.79
CA ASP A 65 8.24 -9.86 8.38
C ASP A 65 7.53 -9.23 9.58
N ASN A 66 7.31 -7.93 9.52
CA ASN A 66 6.63 -7.12 10.51
C ASN A 66 5.22 -6.69 10.07
N SER A 67 4.77 -7.11 8.89
CA SER A 67 3.47 -6.73 8.31
C SER A 67 2.32 -7.03 9.27
N LEU A 68 1.37 -6.10 9.36
CA LEU A 68 0.25 -6.24 10.28
C LEU A 68 -0.72 -7.33 9.85
N ILE A 69 -0.94 -7.52 8.55
CA ILE A 69 -1.94 -8.46 8.04
C ILE A 69 -1.62 -9.91 8.42
N ARG A 70 -0.35 -10.34 8.36
CA ARG A 70 0.04 -11.70 8.74
C ARG A 70 -0.10 -11.97 10.22
N LYS A 71 0.00 -10.94 11.05
CA LYS A 71 -0.17 -11.03 12.52
C LYS A 71 -1.63 -11.21 12.93
N ILE A 72 -2.58 -10.81 12.09
CA ILE A 72 -4.03 -11.00 12.34
C ILE A 72 -4.62 -12.17 11.56
N GLN A 73 -4.03 -12.52 10.42
CA GLN A 73 -4.47 -13.59 9.52
C GLN A 73 -3.22 -14.32 9.01
N PRO A 74 -2.92 -15.55 9.50
CA PRO A 74 -1.69 -16.26 9.19
C PRO A 74 -1.45 -16.54 7.69
N ASN A 75 -2.52 -16.69 6.91
CA ASN A 75 -2.45 -16.87 5.46
C ASN A 75 -3.41 -15.89 4.76
N PRO A 76 -3.02 -14.61 4.61
CA PRO A 76 -3.84 -13.64 3.92
C PRO A 76 -3.88 -13.95 2.43
N GLN A 77 -5.08 -13.86 1.85
CA GLN A 77 -5.31 -14.11 0.43
C GLN A 77 -5.95 -12.90 -0.22
N LEU A 78 -5.46 -12.49 -1.39
CA LEU A 78 -5.89 -11.29 -2.11
C LEU A 78 -6.25 -11.61 -3.57
N HIS A 79 -7.06 -10.74 -4.17
CA HIS A 79 -7.48 -10.86 -5.56
C HIS A 79 -6.30 -10.69 -6.51
N GLN A 80 -6.22 -11.52 -7.54
CA GLN A 80 -5.12 -11.52 -8.51
C GLN A 80 -5.19 -10.27 -9.40
N ILE A 81 -4.07 -9.90 -10.02
CA ILE A 81 -4.09 -8.83 -11.03
C ILE A 81 -4.90 -9.31 -12.24
N LYS A 82 -5.60 -8.38 -12.89
CA LYS A 82 -6.37 -8.69 -14.10
C LYS A 82 -5.44 -8.93 -15.28
N GLU A 83 -4.65 -7.91 -15.59
CA GLU A 83 -3.70 -7.88 -16.70
C GLU A 83 -2.46 -7.08 -16.32
N LEU A 84 -1.31 -7.44 -16.89
CA LEU A 84 -0.07 -6.69 -16.80
C LEU A 84 -0.20 -5.38 -17.59
N VAL A 85 0.14 -4.26 -16.98
CA VAL A 85 0.24 -2.97 -17.70
C VAL A 85 1.63 -2.87 -18.33
N ASN A 86 1.68 -2.86 -19.66
CA ASN A 86 2.90 -2.61 -20.41
C ASN A 86 3.01 -1.10 -20.67
N LEU A 87 4.04 -0.50 -20.09
CA LEU A 87 4.38 0.90 -20.27
C LEU A 87 5.16 1.11 -21.56
N THR A 88 4.82 2.19 -22.26
CA THR A 88 5.59 2.78 -23.34
C THR A 88 6.96 3.27 -22.84
N VAL A 89 7.90 3.49 -23.76
CA VAL A 89 9.29 3.91 -23.44
C VAL A 89 9.34 5.23 -22.66
N ASP A 90 8.37 6.10 -22.87
CA ASP A 90 8.19 7.36 -22.15
C ASP A 90 7.47 7.22 -20.79
N GLY A 91 7.07 6.00 -20.42
CA GLY A 91 6.40 5.69 -19.15
C GLY A 91 4.93 6.14 -19.08
N ASN A 92 4.36 6.72 -20.12
CA ASN A 92 3.06 7.42 -20.08
C ASN A 92 1.83 6.56 -20.37
N SER A 93 1.90 5.25 -20.17
CA SER A 93 0.75 4.39 -20.46
C SER A 93 -0.35 4.50 -19.42
N PHE A 94 -1.60 4.38 -19.88
CA PHE A 94 -2.77 4.42 -19.02
C PHE A 94 -2.81 3.20 -18.09
N VAL A 95 -2.83 3.45 -16.78
CA VAL A 95 -3.12 2.43 -15.77
C VAL A 95 -4.64 2.36 -15.58
N PRO A 96 -5.27 1.18 -15.76
CA PRO A 96 -6.72 1.04 -15.65
C PRO A 96 -7.24 1.33 -14.24
N ASP A 97 -8.51 1.71 -14.18
CA ASP A 97 -9.23 2.02 -12.94
C ASP A 97 -9.39 0.79 -12.01
N GLU A 98 -9.29 -0.42 -12.55
CA GLU A 98 -9.46 -1.68 -11.84
C GLU A 98 -8.29 -2.63 -12.14
N LEU A 99 -7.32 -2.69 -11.22
CA LEU A 99 -6.10 -3.49 -11.38
C LEU A 99 -6.31 -4.99 -11.11
N PHE A 100 -7.34 -5.35 -10.35
CA PHE A 100 -7.54 -6.72 -9.84
C PHE A 100 -8.73 -7.42 -10.48
N ASP A 101 -8.60 -8.71 -10.67
CA ASP A 101 -9.66 -9.61 -11.11
C ASP A 101 -10.38 -10.19 -9.90
N TYR A 102 -11.64 -9.79 -9.75
CA TYR A 102 -12.47 -10.19 -8.62
C TYR A 102 -13.27 -11.47 -8.85
N GLU A 103 -13.25 -11.99 -10.09
CA GLU A 103 -13.89 -13.26 -10.46
C GLU A 103 -12.91 -14.43 -10.28
N LYS A 104 -11.60 -14.16 -10.35
CA LYS A 104 -10.56 -15.16 -10.05
C LYS A 104 -10.44 -15.49 -8.57
N PRO A 105 -10.04 -16.73 -8.24
CA PRO A 105 -9.74 -17.11 -6.87
C PRO A 105 -8.60 -16.25 -6.29
N ARG A 106 -8.69 -15.98 -4.99
CA ARG A 106 -7.65 -15.24 -4.28
C ARG A 106 -6.40 -16.11 -4.11
N ILE A 107 -5.24 -15.47 -4.16
CA ILE A 107 -3.93 -16.13 -4.01
C ILE A 107 -3.25 -15.71 -2.70
N PRO A 108 -2.33 -16.53 -2.16
CA PRO A 108 -1.55 -16.18 -0.97
C PRO A 108 -0.80 -14.86 -1.12
N LEU A 109 -0.67 -14.10 -0.02
CA LEU A 109 0.00 -12.79 -0.02
C LEU A 109 1.43 -12.82 -0.57
N SER A 110 2.19 -13.89 -0.36
CA SER A 110 3.54 -14.02 -0.92
C SER A 110 3.52 -13.97 -2.44
N ASP A 111 2.63 -14.74 -3.05
CA ASP A 111 2.49 -14.83 -4.51
C ASP A 111 1.89 -13.54 -5.04
N TRP A 112 0.94 -12.98 -4.29
CA TRP A 112 0.30 -11.71 -4.64
C TRP A 112 1.30 -10.56 -4.70
N LEU A 113 2.19 -10.43 -3.71
CA LEU A 113 3.24 -9.41 -3.66
C LEU A 113 4.23 -9.53 -4.84
N ASN A 114 4.42 -10.73 -5.38
CA ASN A 114 5.31 -11.01 -6.52
C ASN A 114 4.64 -10.83 -7.89
N GLN A 115 3.33 -10.56 -7.97
CA GLN A 115 2.69 -10.26 -9.24
C GLN A 115 3.25 -8.98 -9.85
N VAL A 116 3.61 -9.03 -11.13
CA VAL A 116 4.09 -7.88 -11.90
C VAL A 116 2.90 -7.03 -12.31
N ILE A 117 2.87 -5.76 -11.89
CA ILE A 117 1.78 -4.82 -12.23
C ILE A 117 2.14 -3.85 -13.34
N LEU A 118 3.43 -3.53 -13.48
CA LEU A 118 3.93 -2.65 -14.52
C LEU A 118 5.17 -3.30 -15.15
N SER A 119 5.29 -3.21 -16.46
CA SER A 119 6.47 -3.61 -17.20
C SER A 119 6.85 -2.52 -18.19
N ILE A 120 8.13 -2.20 -18.30
CA ILE A 120 8.65 -1.26 -19.30
C ILE A 120 9.82 -1.91 -20.04
N THR A 121 9.95 -1.63 -21.35
CA THR A 121 11.17 -1.98 -22.09
C THR A 121 11.99 -0.72 -22.31
N LEU A 122 13.14 -0.62 -21.63
CA LEU A 122 14.09 0.48 -21.77
C LEU A 122 15.38 -0.06 -22.35
N GLN A 123 15.89 0.56 -23.43
CA GLN A 123 17.16 0.17 -24.06
C GLN A 123 17.26 -1.35 -24.35
N ASN A 124 16.18 -1.94 -24.88
CA ASN A 124 16.04 -3.39 -25.13
C ASN A 124 16.13 -4.29 -23.88
N LYS A 125 15.97 -3.73 -22.69
CA LYS A 125 15.87 -4.49 -21.43
C LYS A 125 14.48 -4.33 -20.84
N LYS A 126 13.81 -5.46 -20.63
CA LYS A 126 12.54 -5.52 -19.91
C LYS A 126 12.78 -5.31 -18.42
N GLN A 127 12.10 -4.33 -17.85
CA GLN A 127 12.08 -4.07 -16.41
C GLN A 127 10.67 -4.30 -15.88
N ASP A 128 10.54 -5.27 -15.00
CA ASP A 128 9.29 -5.59 -14.32
C ASP A 128 9.26 -4.94 -12.94
N ILE A 129 8.08 -4.47 -12.55
CA ILE A 129 7.78 -3.89 -11.24
C ILE A 129 6.66 -4.70 -10.61
N THR A 130 6.97 -5.38 -9.51
CA THR A 130 6.00 -6.15 -8.73
C THR A 130 5.17 -5.24 -7.82
N ILE A 131 4.09 -5.77 -7.25
CA ILE A 131 3.32 -5.06 -6.21
C ILE A 131 4.23 -4.70 -5.03
N PHE A 132 5.09 -5.63 -4.60
CA PHE A 132 6.05 -5.40 -3.52
C PHE A 132 6.99 -4.23 -3.85
N ASP A 133 7.60 -4.26 -5.03
CA ASP A 133 8.54 -3.22 -5.46
C ASP A 133 7.85 -1.86 -5.50
N PHE A 134 6.64 -1.80 -6.06
CA PHE A 134 5.89 -0.55 -6.18
C PHE A 134 5.59 0.07 -4.81
N ILE A 135 5.05 -0.72 -3.86
CA ILE A 135 4.75 -0.24 -2.50
C ILE A 135 6.03 0.22 -1.81
N LYS A 136 7.11 -0.57 -1.91
CA LYS A 136 8.37 -0.28 -1.22
C LYS A 136 9.07 0.95 -1.80
N HIS A 137 9.12 1.10 -3.12
CA HIS A 137 9.68 2.28 -3.77
C HIS A 137 8.86 3.53 -3.43
N SER A 138 7.53 3.44 -3.50
CA SER A 138 6.64 4.56 -3.13
C SER A 138 6.84 5.00 -1.68
N ALA A 139 6.95 4.04 -0.75
CA ALA A 139 7.09 4.35 0.67
C ALA A 139 8.49 4.87 1.05
N ASN A 140 9.54 4.44 0.35
CA ASN A 140 10.93 4.82 0.66
C ASN A 140 11.33 6.17 0.07
N LYS A 141 10.77 6.57 -1.08
CA LYS A 141 11.07 7.85 -1.75
C LYS A 141 10.85 9.05 -0.82
N SER A 142 9.87 8.96 0.07
CA SER A 142 9.43 10.06 0.95
C SER A 142 10.15 10.09 2.31
N GLY A 143 11.05 9.13 2.59
CA GLY A 143 11.81 9.04 3.84
C GLY A 143 13.18 9.76 3.83
N GLY A 144 13.55 10.43 2.74
CA GLY A 144 14.75 11.28 2.67
C GLY A 144 16.11 10.56 2.68
N ALA A 145 16.17 9.23 2.57
CA ALA A 145 17.44 8.49 2.64
C ALA A 145 17.61 7.51 1.48
N HIS A 146 18.63 7.79 0.65
CA HIS A 146 19.20 6.94 -0.39
C HIS A 146 18.20 6.31 -1.38
N VAL A 147 17.93 7.03 -2.46
CA VAL A 147 17.62 6.37 -3.73
C VAL A 147 18.87 5.58 -4.10
N ASP A 148 18.79 4.25 -4.07
CA ASP A 148 19.84 3.39 -4.61
C ASP A 148 20.09 3.80 -6.06
N ALA A 149 21.33 4.13 -6.42
CA ALA A 149 21.68 4.67 -7.76
C ALA A 149 21.35 3.70 -8.92
N SER A 150 21.05 2.44 -8.62
CA SER A 150 20.60 1.43 -9.59
C SER A 150 19.13 1.57 -10.03
N LEU A 151 18.38 2.55 -9.50
CA LEU A 151 16.91 2.59 -9.53
C LEU A 151 16.27 3.92 -9.93
N GLU A 152 16.99 4.84 -10.59
CA GLU A 152 16.41 6.13 -11.01
C GLU A 152 15.22 5.96 -11.96
N GLU A 153 15.31 5.04 -12.93
CA GLU A 153 14.26 4.80 -13.94
C GLU A 153 12.99 4.20 -13.35
N LYS A 154 13.11 3.23 -12.42
CA LYS A 154 11.96 2.64 -11.73
C LYS A 154 11.30 3.64 -10.79
N ALA A 155 12.08 4.50 -10.14
CA ALA A 155 11.56 5.54 -9.24
C ALA A 155 10.70 6.57 -9.98
N PHE A 156 11.06 6.93 -11.22
CA PHE A 156 10.25 7.81 -12.07
C PHE A 156 8.89 7.20 -12.41
N ILE A 157 8.87 5.94 -12.87
CA ILE A 157 7.62 5.23 -13.22
C ILE A 157 6.70 5.12 -12.01
N VAL A 158 7.26 4.77 -10.86
CA VAL A 158 6.50 4.69 -9.60
C VAL A 158 5.89 6.04 -9.27
N ASP A 159 6.60 7.15 -9.47
CA ASP A 159 6.10 8.50 -9.20
C ASP A 159 4.90 8.87 -10.06
N VAL A 160 5.04 8.73 -11.39
CA VAL A 160 3.99 9.09 -12.36
C VAL A 160 2.70 8.32 -12.10
N HIS A 161 2.82 7.06 -11.69
CA HIS A 161 1.66 6.16 -11.49
C HIS A 161 1.24 5.99 -10.03
N SER A 162 1.89 6.67 -9.08
CA SER A 162 1.70 6.47 -7.63
C SER A 162 0.25 6.61 -7.22
N LYS A 163 -0.39 7.74 -7.58
CA LYS A 163 -1.79 8.01 -7.26
C LYS A 163 -2.71 6.87 -7.67
N ARG A 164 -2.65 6.47 -8.94
CA ARG A 164 -3.57 5.48 -9.50
C ARG A 164 -3.30 4.08 -8.95
N VAL A 165 -2.04 3.66 -8.93
CA VAL A 165 -1.65 2.30 -8.54
C VAL A 165 -1.85 2.08 -7.05
N LEU A 166 -1.42 3.01 -6.18
CA LEU A 166 -1.58 2.87 -4.73
C LEU A 166 -3.06 2.84 -4.31
N CYS A 167 -3.89 3.70 -4.90
CA CYS A 167 -5.33 3.67 -4.64
C CYS A 167 -5.98 2.36 -5.11
N ASN A 168 -5.56 1.82 -6.26
CA ASN A 168 -6.00 0.51 -6.73
C ASN A 168 -5.61 -0.62 -5.78
N ILE A 169 -4.33 -0.69 -5.39
CA ILE A 169 -3.80 -1.67 -4.42
C ILE A 169 -4.61 -1.64 -3.13
N ALA A 170 -4.87 -0.45 -2.59
CA ALA A 170 -5.63 -0.29 -1.36
C ALA A 170 -7.09 -0.74 -1.49
N ARG A 171 -7.76 -0.43 -2.61
CA ARG A 171 -9.12 -0.93 -2.88
C ARG A 171 -9.17 -2.45 -3.02
N GLY A 172 -8.20 -3.03 -3.70
CA GLY A 172 -8.05 -4.49 -3.81
C GLY A 172 -7.91 -5.15 -2.44
N LEU A 173 -7.09 -4.55 -1.56
CA LEU A 173 -6.97 -4.94 -0.16
C LEU A 173 -8.31 -4.83 0.58
N PHE A 174 -9.01 -3.69 0.51
CA PHE A 174 -10.30 -3.52 1.18
C PHE A 174 -11.32 -4.58 0.76
N ARG A 175 -11.44 -4.85 -0.54
CA ARG A 175 -12.33 -5.88 -1.07
C ARG A 175 -11.92 -7.28 -0.61
N ALA A 176 -10.63 -7.58 -0.56
CA ALA A 176 -10.12 -8.85 -0.04
C ALA A 176 -10.51 -9.08 1.43
N VAL A 177 -10.48 -8.04 2.27
CA VAL A 177 -10.81 -8.15 3.70
C VAL A 177 -12.28 -7.84 4.02
N GLY A 178 -13.14 -7.71 3.01
CA GLY A 178 -14.58 -7.45 3.19
C GLY A 178 -14.92 -6.04 3.68
N ARG A 179 -14.01 -5.07 3.54
CA ARG A 179 -14.28 -3.66 3.84
C ARG A 179 -14.93 -2.98 2.64
N ASN A 180 -16.14 -2.48 2.83
CA ASN A 180 -16.84 -1.69 1.83
C ASN A 180 -16.31 -0.25 1.83
N PHE A 181 -15.35 0.02 0.96
CA PHE A 181 -14.70 1.33 0.83
C PHE A 181 -15.70 2.45 0.52
N ARG A 182 -16.65 2.24 -0.39
CA ARG A 182 -17.65 3.26 -0.75
C ARG A 182 -18.48 3.67 0.45
N LYS A 183 -18.99 2.69 1.21
CA LYS A 183 -19.73 2.94 2.45
C LYS A 183 -18.86 3.69 3.47
N LYS A 184 -17.63 3.24 3.67
CA LYS A 184 -16.69 3.86 4.62
C LYS A 184 -16.32 5.28 4.26
N ASN A 185 -16.13 5.60 2.98
CA ASN A 185 -15.85 6.97 2.54
C ASN A 185 -17.01 7.92 2.84
N VAL A 186 -18.26 7.49 2.60
CA VAL A 186 -19.44 8.30 2.94
C VAL A 186 -19.48 8.55 4.45
N GLU A 187 -19.33 7.51 5.27
CA GLU A 187 -19.28 7.63 6.73
C GLU A 187 -18.16 8.57 7.20
N ASN A 188 -16.96 8.43 6.62
CA ASN A 188 -15.78 9.22 6.96
C ASN A 188 -15.95 10.70 6.57
N LEU A 189 -16.52 10.98 5.40
CA LEU A 189 -16.78 12.35 4.94
C LEU A 189 -17.86 13.02 5.80
N SER A 190 -18.97 12.31 6.07
CA SER A 190 -20.03 12.82 6.96
C SER A 190 -19.47 13.18 8.33
N TYR A 191 -18.62 12.32 8.91
CA TYR A 191 -17.96 12.60 10.18
C TYR A 191 -17.07 13.85 10.15
N ILE A 192 -16.30 14.05 9.08
CA ILE A 192 -15.47 15.25 8.93
C ILE A 192 -16.34 16.51 8.86
N ILE A 193 -17.40 16.49 8.05
CA ILE A 193 -18.31 17.65 7.89
C ILE A 193 -18.98 17.98 9.23
N GLU A 194 -19.48 16.97 9.95
CA GLU A 194 -20.07 17.14 11.28
C GLU A 194 -19.09 17.82 12.24
N LYS A 195 -17.85 17.32 12.32
CA LYS A 195 -16.81 17.89 13.20
C LYS A 195 -16.39 19.29 12.81
N LEU A 196 -16.36 19.60 11.51
CA LEU A 196 -16.10 20.96 11.03
C LEU A 196 -17.22 21.93 11.44
N ASN A 197 -18.49 21.52 11.32
CA ASN A 197 -19.63 22.34 11.72
C ASN A 197 -19.67 22.58 13.24
N GLU A 198 -19.37 21.55 14.04
CA GLU A 198 -19.22 21.70 15.49
C GLU A 198 -18.14 22.75 15.83
N LYS A 199 -16.97 22.67 15.17
CA LYS A 199 -15.84 23.57 15.42
C LYS A 199 -16.00 24.97 14.83
N ALA A 200 -16.76 25.15 13.76
CA ALA A 200 -17.06 26.46 13.20
C ALA A 200 -18.12 27.23 14.02
N SER A 201 -18.83 26.52 14.90
CA SER A 201 -19.84 27.09 15.80
C SER A 201 -19.27 27.43 17.19
N GLU A 202 -17.99 27.13 17.43
CA GLU A 202 -17.19 27.55 18.60
C GLU A 202 -16.53 28.92 18.36
#